data_AF-A0ABD5FKI9-F1
#
_entry.id   AF-A0ABD5FKI9-F1
#
_cell.length_a   1.000
_cell.length_b   1.000
_cell.length_c   1.000
_cell.angle_alpha   90.00
_cell.angle_beta   90.00
_cell.angle_gamma   90.00
#
_symmetry.space_group_name_H-M   'P 1'
#
loop_
_entity.id
_entity.type
_entity.pdbx_description
1 polymer ?
#
loop_
_entity_poly.entity_id
_entity_poly.type
_entity_poly.pdbx_seq_one_letter_code
_entity_poly.pdbx_strand_id
1 'polypeptide(L)'
;MGLFSSKADKEKAKIEKANRKAENEKILEYFKNHSDYKVGDMYFDDKHGKLFIKKSFTMNRSQAVYNYDELISYTPIFEGGKIKKHHGITRAIVGGVLAGPVGAVVGAGTGGKEFDTIKRLGFILHLTDNRSQNYMLMISESKSDSLLTKSAMEDYNNIAAKLDQIISSNTQEPTSNGSNADELRKFKALLDDGIISQAEFDEKKKELLGL
;
A
#
# COMPACT_ATOMS: atom_id res chain seq x y z
N MET A 1 45.50 0.23 7.46
CA MET A 1 45.86 -0.39 6.18
C MET A 1 44.63 -0.38 5.29
N GLY A 2 44.70 0.29 4.13
CA GLY A 2 43.56 0.50 3.25
C GLY A 2 43.16 -0.76 2.50
N LEU A 3 41.86 -1.09 2.54
CA LEU A 3 41.22 -2.15 1.77
C LEU A 3 41.22 -1.77 0.28
N PHE A 4 42.25 -2.16 -0.46
CA PHE A 4 42.24 -2.10 -1.93
C PHE A 4 41.58 -3.35 -2.49
N SER A 5 40.40 -3.21 -3.12
CA SER A 5 39.77 -4.31 -3.85
C SER A 5 40.60 -4.73 -5.05
N SER A 6 40.75 -6.04 -5.26
CA SER A 6 41.56 -6.58 -6.36
C SER A 6 40.92 -6.26 -7.72
N LYS A 7 41.69 -6.33 -8.81
CA LYS A 7 41.14 -6.17 -10.17
C LYS A 7 40.00 -7.18 -10.45
N ALA A 8 40.14 -8.40 -9.96
CA ALA A 8 39.11 -9.44 -10.07
C ALA A 8 37.84 -9.09 -9.29
N ASP A 9 37.95 -8.48 -8.10
CA ASP A 9 36.78 -8.05 -7.32
C ASP A 9 36.03 -6.91 -8.01
N LYS A 10 36.76 -5.96 -8.61
CA LYS A 10 36.17 -4.86 -9.39
C LYS A 10 35.45 -5.37 -10.63
N GLU A 11 36.00 -6.38 -11.29
CA GLU A 11 35.41 -6.99 -12.47
C GLU A 11 34.14 -7.79 -12.13
N LYS A 12 34.18 -8.60 -11.06
CA LYS A 12 33.00 -9.28 -10.52
C LYS A 12 31.88 -8.30 -10.16
N ALA A 13 32.21 -7.23 -9.42
CA ALA A 13 31.23 -6.21 -9.04
C ALA A 13 30.63 -5.49 -10.26
N LYS A 14 31.43 -5.29 -11.33
CA LYS A 14 30.96 -4.70 -12.59
C LYS A 14 29.97 -5.61 -13.30
N ILE A 15 30.27 -6.91 -13.38
CA ILE A 15 29.39 -7.93 -13.99
C ILE A 15 28.09 -8.04 -13.20
N GLU A 16 28.17 -8.14 -11.88
CA GLU A 16 26.98 -8.23 -11.01
C GLU A 16 26.07 -7.00 -11.16
N LYS A 17 26.65 -5.80 -11.21
CA LYS A 17 25.91 -4.56 -11.44
C LYS A 17 25.22 -4.54 -12.81
N ALA A 18 25.88 -5.06 -13.85
CA ALA A 18 25.30 -5.14 -15.19
C ALA A 18 24.13 -6.14 -15.23
N ASN A 19 24.30 -7.32 -14.63
CA ASN A 19 23.25 -8.33 -14.53
C ASN A 19 22.03 -7.81 -13.77
N ARG A 20 22.25 -7.19 -12.61
CA ARG A 20 21.17 -6.57 -11.83
C ARG A 20 20.46 -5.48 -12.62
N LYS A 21 21.19 -4.65 -13.36
CA LYS A 21 20.59 -3.62 -14.21
C LYS A 21 19.68 -4.24 -15.29
N ALA A 22 20.16 -5.27 -15.98
CA ALA A 22 19.39 -5.95 -17.02
C ALA A 22 18.13 -6.63 -16.46
N GLU A 23 18.23 -7.25 -15.28
CA GLU A 23 17.09 -7.84 -14.59
C GLU A 23 16.06 -6.78 -14.19
N ASN A 24 16.50 -5.67 -13.62
CA ASN A 24 15.63 -4.54 -13.26
C ASN A 24 14.89 -3.96 -14.48
N GLU A 25 15.55 -3.88 -15.63
CA GLU A 25 14.96 -3.40 -16.88
C GLU A 25 13.87 -4.35 -17.38
N LYS A 26 14.11 -5.67 -17.33
CA LYS A 26 13.10 -6.69 -17.67
C LYS A 26 11.87 -6.62 -16.76
N ILE A 27 12.07 -6.48 -15.45
CA ILE A 27 10.96 -6.33 -14.49
C ILE A 27 10.15 -5.08 -14.84
N LEU A 28 10.81 -3.93 -15.04
CA LEU A 28 10.12 -2.70 -15.38
C LEU A 28 9.35 -2.81 -16.70
N GLU A 29 9.90 -3.48 -17.70
CA GLU A 29 9.24 -3.73 -18.99
C GLU A 29 8.00 -4.62 -18.84
N TYR A 30 8.08 -5.70 -18.06
CA TYR A 30 6.92 -6.52 -17.72
C TYR A 30 5.79 -5.66 -17.14
N PHE A 31 6.05 -4.89 -16.08
CA PHE A 31 5.01 -4.11 -15.40
C PHE A 31 4.50 -2.94 -16.25
N LYS A 32 5.30 -2.38 -17.17
CA LYS A 32 4.80 -1.39 -18.14
C LYS A 32 3.75 -1.96 -19.09
N ASN A 33 3.85 -3.25 -19.41
CA ASN A 33 2.98 -3.91 -20.40
C ASN A 33 1.80 -4.66 -19.77
N HIS A 34 1.90 -5.05 -18.49
CA HIS A 34 0.90 -5.88 -17.82
C HIS A 34 0.12 -5.14 -16.72
N SER A 35 0.61 -4.01 -16.21
CA SER A 35 -0.11 -3.28 -15.17
C SER A 35 -1.33 -2.54 -15.72
N ASP A 36 -2.45 -2.72 -15.05
CA ASP A 36 -3.72 -2.07 -15.35
C ASP A 36 -3.85 -0.70 -14.64
N TYR A 37 -3.08 -0.51 -13.56
CA TYR A 37 -3.09 0.73 -12.80
C TYR A 37 -1.68 1.14 -12.35
N LYS A 38 -1.41 2.44 -12.38
CA LYS A 38 -0.13 3.01 -11.96
C LYS A 38 -0.37 4.34 -11.25
N VAL A 39 0.28 4.52 -10.10
CA VAL A 39 0.26 5.75 -9.32
C VAL A 39 1.64 5.96 -8.69
N GLY A 40 2.21 7.16 -8.88
CA GLY A 40 3.61 7.43 -8.56
C GLY A 40 4.59 6.41 -9.16
N ASP A 41 5.34 5.74 -8.28
CA ASP A 41 6.30 4.69 -8.63
C ASP A 41 5.73 3.26 -8.47
N MET A 42 4.44 3.12 -8.14
CA MET A 42 3.77 1.83 -7.95
C MET A 42 3.01 1.42 -9.22
N TYR A 43 3.19 0.16 -9.60
CA TYR A 43 2.55 -0.50 -10.73
C TYR A 43 1.74 -1.68 -10.19
N PHE A 44 0.47 -1.75 -10.57
CA PHE A 44 -0.50 -2.72 -10.09
C PHE A 44 -0.97 -3.56 -11.28
N ASP A 45 -0.65 -4.84 -11.25
CA ASP A 45 -1.10 -5.86 -12.20
C ASP A 45 -2.20 -6.67 -11.50
N ASP A 46 -3.45 -6.24 -11.70
CA ASP A 46 -4.59 -6.82 -10.99
C ASP A 46 -4.92 -8.21 -11.53
N LYS A 47 -4.63 -8.44 -12.82
CA LYS A 47 -4.86 -9.74 -13.48
C LYS A 47 -4.00 -10.85 -12.89
N HIS A 48 -2.75 -10.55 -12.54
CA HIS A 48 -1.83 -11.53 -11.97
C HIS A 48 -1.62 -11.36 -10.47
N GLY A 49 -2.30 -10.39 -9.84
CA GLY A 49 -2.20 -10.10 -8.41
C GLY A 49 -0.78 -9.69 -7.99
N LYS A 50 -0.14 -8.76 -8.72
CA LYS A 50 1.23 -8.32 -8.44
C LYS A 50 1.36 -6.81 -8.28
N LEU A 51 2.13 -6.42 -7.28
CA LEU A 51 2.56 -5.06 -7.01
C LEU A 51 4.05 -4.93 -7.33
N PHE A 52 4.40 -3.94 -8.15
CA PHE A 52 5.78 -3.52 -8.36
C PHE A 52 6.00 -2.09 -7.89
N ILE A 53 7.06 -1.91 -7.09
CA ILE A 53 7.55 -0.61 -6.66
C ILE A 53 8.85 -0.33 -7.39
N LYS A 54 8.83 0.69 -8.25
CA LYS A 54 10.02 1.10 -8.99
C LYS A 54 11.07 1.68 -8.04
N LYS A 55 12.35 1.41 -8.35
CA LYS A 55 13.50 2.06 -7.72
C LYS A 55 13.37 3.58 -7.79
N SER A 56 13.59 4.25 -6.68
CA SER A 56 13.70 5.71 -6.61
C SER A 56 15.01 6.11 -5.95
N PHE A 57 15.84 6.86 -6.66
CA PHE A 57 17.08 7.39 -6.10
C PHE A 57 16.81 8.53 -5.12
N THR A 58 15.83 9.38 -5.42
CA THR A 58 15.45 10.53 -4.58
C THR A 58 14.86 10.11 -3.24
N MET A 59 14.14 8.98 -3.22
CA MET A 59 13.55 8.42 -1.99
C MET A 59 14.40 7.31 -1.34
N ASN A 60 15.64 7.10 -1.81
CA ASN A 60 16.52 6.02 -1.36
C ASN A 60 15.82 4.65 -1.30
N ARG A 61 15.05 4.33 -2.33
CA ARG A 61 14.20 3.14 -2.41
C ARG A 61 14.71 2.18 -3.47
N SER A 62 14.98 0.94 -3.08
CA SER A 62 15.23 -0.17 -4.01
C SER A 62 13.94 -0.57 -4.72
N GLN A 63 14.06 -1.18 -5.89
CA GLN A 63 12.89 -1.78 -6.52
C GLN A 63 12.43 -3.00 -5.72
N ALA A 64 11.14 -3.31 -5.75
CA ALA A 64 10.61 -4.52 -5.15
C ALA A 64 9.36 -5.00 -5.91
N VAL A 65 9.15 -6.30 -5.92
CA VAL A 65 7.93 -6.95 -6.45
C VAL A 65 7.33 -7.77 -5.32
N TYR A 66 6.02 -7.69 -5.18
CA TYR A 66 5.23 -8.43 -4.21
C TYR A 66 4.01 -9.02 -4.91
N ASN A 67 3.60 -10.21 -4.53
CA ASN A 67 2.26 -10.68 -4.84
C ASN A 67 1.25 -10.00 -3.89
N TYR A 68 -0.01 -9.91 -4.33
CA TYR A 68 -1.06 -9.27 -3.55
C TYR A 68 -1.35 -10.04 -2.25
N ASP A 69 -1.32 -11.36 -2.27
CA ASP A 69 -1.51 -12.23 -1.09
C ASP A 69 -0.42 -12.03 -0.02
N GLU A 70 0.74 -11.51 -0.40
CA GLU A 70 1.77 -11.13 0.58
C GLU A 70 1.38 -9.86 1.37
N LEU A 71 0.48 -9.01 0.87
CA LEU A 71 0.06 -7.78 1.53
C LEU A 71 -1.03 -8.05 2.58
N ILE A 72 -0.65 -7.94 3.86
CA ILE A 72 -1.54 -8.16 5.00
C ILE A 72 -2.27 -6.87 5.38
N SER A 73 -1.53 -5.77 5.51
CA SER A 73 -2.06 -4.47 5.89
C SER A 73 -1.08 -3.35 5.52
N TYR A 74 -1.46 -2.09 5.76
CA TYR A 74 -0.52 -0.98 5.67
C TYR A 74 -0.74 0.03 6.80
N THR A 75 0.32 0.74 7.17
CA THR A 75 0.24 1.90 8.07
C THR A 75 0.42 3.18 7.25
N PRO A 76 -0.60 4.06 7.21
CA PRO A 76 -0.46 5.39 6.60
C PRO A 76 0.53 6.25 7.38
N ILE A 77 1.42 6.95 6.66
CA ILE A 77 2.32 7.97 7.19
C ILE A 77 1.83 9.33 6.67
N PHE A 78 1.36 10.17 7.58
CA PHE A 78 1.01 11.55 7.32
C PHE A 78 1.53 12.42 8.46
N GLU A 79 2.48 13.30 8.16
CA GLU A 79 3.02 14.23 9.15
C GLU A 79 2.98 15.66 8.62
N GLY A 80 2.21 16.51 9.30
CA GLY A 80 2.08 17.93 8.98
C GLY A 80 2.77 18.86 9.97
N GLY A 81 2.69 20.16 9.69
CA GLY A 81 3.17 21.23 10.56
C GLY A 81 2.56 22.58 10.20
N LYS A 82 3.00 23.63 10.92
CA LYS A 82 2.74 25.03 10.58
C LYS A 82 4.04 25.83 10.62
N ILE A 83 4.26 26.69 9.64
CA ILE A 83 5.39 27.63 9.61
C ILE A 83 4.87 29.07 9.70
N LYS A 84 5.37 29.86 10.67
CA LYS A 84 5.19 31.32 10.70
C LYS A 84 6.33 32.04 9.97
N LYS A 85 6.03 33.11 9.24
CA LYS A 85 7.07 33.96 8.63
C LYS A 85 7.64 34.95 9.66
N HIS A 86 8.97 34.89 9.83
CA HIS A 86 9.91 35.77 10.56
C HIS A 86 10.40 35.36 11.96
N HIS A 87 11.74 35.41 12.07
CA HIS A 87 12.63 35.33 13.24
C HIS A 87 12.29 34.27 14.28
N GLY A 88 12.92 33.10 14.14
CA GLY A 88 13.02 32.13 15.23
C GLY A 88 12.78 30.72 14.73
N ILE A 89 13.80 29.88 14.88
CA ILE A 89 13.65 28.43 14.83
C ILE A 89 12.80 28.06 16.05
N THR A 90 11.48 28.01 15.87
CA THR A 90 10.56 27.59 16.93
C THR A 90 9.72 26.43 16.41
N ARG A 91 10.12 25.21 16.81
CA ARG A 91 9.36 23.99 16.56
C ARG A 91 8.09 24.02 17.42
N ALA A 92 6.94 24.17 16.78
CA ALA A 92 5.66 23.83 17.39
C ALA A 92 5.32 22.38 16.99
N ILE A 93 5.30 21.47 17.96
CA ILE A 93 4.62 20.19 17.82
C ILE A 93 3.14 20.51 18.04
N VAL A 94 2.34 20.44 16.99
CA VAL A 94 0.88 20.55 17.10
C VAL A 94 0.32 19.17 16.83
N GLY A 95 -0.06 18.49 17.92
CA GLY A 95 -0.98 17.37 17.86
C GLY A 95 -2.37 17.86 17.46
N GLY A 96 -3.11 17.02 16.74
CA GLY A 96 -4.52 17.24 16.48
C GLY A 96 -5.00 16.68 15.16
N VAL A 97 -5.63 15.49 15.25
CA VAL A 97 -6.47 14.83 14.25
C VAL A 97 -5.74 14.00 13.19
N LEU A 98 -5.39 12.77 13.59
CA LEU A 98 -5.23 11.62 12.70
C LEU A 98 -6.65 11.14 12.32
N ALA A 99 -7.18 11.58 11.19
CA ALA A 99 -8.47 11.10 10.67
C ALA A 99 -8.28 10.36 9.35
N GLY A 100 -7.44 9.32 9.34
CA GLY A 100 -7.32 8.37 8.24
C GLY A 100 -7.12 8.98 6.83
N PRO A 101 -7.26 8.18 5.77
CA PRO A 101 -7.13 8.66 4.39
C PRO A 101 -8.26 9.59 3.94
N VAL A 102 -9.40 9.66 4.65
CA VAL A 102 -10.62 10.38 4.20
C VAL A 102 -10.86 11.72 4.95
N GLY A 103 -10.10 12.04 6.01
CA GLY A 103 -10.42 13.16 6.91
C GLY A 103 -9.40 14.30 6.99
N ALA A 104 -8.33 14.29 6.20
CA ALA A 104 -7.29 15.32 6.26
C ALA A 104 -7.69 16.62 5.53
N VAL A 105 -8.61 17.40 6.10
CA VAL A 105 -8.86 18.77 5.65
C VAL A 105 -7.80 19.68 6.24
N VAL A 106 -6.83 20.09 5.41
CA VAL A 106 -5.92 21.18 5.75
C VAL A 106 -6.69 22.50 5.56
N GLY A 107 -7.21 23.04 6.65
CA GLY A 107 -7.95 24.30 6.66
C GLY A 107 -7.03 25.47 6.37
N ALA A 108 -7.12 26.05 5.17
CA ALA A 108 -6.39 27.25 4.79
C ALA A 108 -6.70 28.40 5.75
N GLY A 109 -5.76 28.71 6.66
CA GLY A 109 -5.78 29.96 7.41
C GLY A 109 -5.52 31.12 6.45
N THR A 110 -6.54 31.87 6.06
CA THR A 110 -6.51 33.03 5.16
C THR A 110 -5.80 34.27 5.74
N GLY A 111 -4.93 34.10 6.73
CA GLY A 111 -4.36 35.17 7.54
C GLY A 111 -2.88 35.45 7.33
N GLY A 112 -2.31 35.23 6.14
CA GLY A 112 -1.02 35.77 5.64
C GLY A 112 0.29 35.55 6.45
N LYS A 113 0.23 34.99 7.66
CA LYS A 113 1.35 34.93 8.63
C LYS A 113 1.69 33.51 9.09
N GLU A 114 0.85 32.52 8.76
CA GLU A 114 1.05 31.10 9.05
C GLU A 114 0.68 30.27 7.81
N PHE A 115 1.47 29.25 7.48
CA PHE A 115 1.15 28.30 6.40
C PHE A 115 1.19 26.88 6.95
N ASP A 116 0.21 26.08 6.56
CA ASP A 116 0.23 24.64 6.84
C ASP A 116 1.24 23.94 5.93
N THR A 117 1.93 22.96 6.49
CA THR A 117 2.96 22.19 5.80
C THR A 117 2.73 20.70 5.95
N ILE A 118 3.26 19.94 4.99
CA ILE A 118 3.37 18.49 5.04
C ILE A 118 4.86 18.16 5.00
N LYS A 119 5.31 17.41 6.00
CA LYS A 119 6.71 17.00 6.22
C LYS A 119 6.98 15.63 5.63
N ARG A 120 6.08 14.68 5.89
CA ARG A 120 6.20 13.30 5.43
C ARG A 120 4.85 12.76 4.98
N LEU A 121 4.89 12.03 3.87
CA LEU A 121 3.74 11.36 3.29
C LEU A 121 4.19 10.01 2.71
N GLY A 122 3.49 8.94 3.05
CA GLY A 122 3.84 7.60 2.58
C GLY A 122 3.13 6.48 3.31
N PHE A 123 3.64 5.27 3.17
CA PHE A 123 3.06 4.06 3.74
C PHE A 123 4.15 3.13 4.27
N ILE A 124 3.83 2.38 5.31
CA ILE A 124 4.54 1.16 5.67
C ILE A 124 3.66 0.00 5.22
N LEU A 125 4.10 -0.76 4.23
CA LEU A 125 3.41 -1.98 3.80
C LEU A 125 3.82 -3.11 4.73
N HIS A 126 2.85 -3.80 5.33
CA HIS A 126 3.09 -4.98 6.16
C HIS A 126 2.83 -6.22 5.34
N LEU A 127 3.88 -7.02 5.20
CA LEU A 127 3.90 -8.20 4.37
C LEU A 127 3.89 -9.46 5.24
N THR A 128 3.63 -10.61 4.61
CA THR A 128 3.90 -11.93 5.18
C THR A 128 5.35 -12.06 5.65
N ASP A 129 5.57 -13.01 6.55
CA ASP A 129 6.87 -13.28 7.18
C ASP A 129 7.43 -12.11 8.00
N ASN A 130 6.54 -11.27 8.55
CA ASN A 130 6.89 -10.13 9.39
C ASN A 130 7.84 -9.12 8.70
N ARG A 131 7.77 -9.05 7.37
CA ARG A 131 8.51 -8.06 6.57
C ARG A 131 7.71 -6.78 6.46
N SER A 132 8.40 -5.65 6.43
CA SER A 132 7.78 -4.36 6.15
C SER A 132 8.54 -3.60 5.07
N GLN A 133 7.80 -2.92 4.19
CA GLN A 133 8.37 -2.08 3.15
C GLN A 133 7.91 -0.63 3.30
N ASN A 134 8.87 0.26 3.52
CA ASN A 134 8.60 1.70 3.54
C ASN A 134 8.45 2.23 2.11
N TYR A 135 7.36 2.95 1.85
CA TYR A 135 7.11 3.66 0.60
C TYR A 135 6.81 5.13 0.90
N MET A 136 7.81 6.00 0.72
CA MET A 136 7.64 7.44 0.87
C MET A 136 7.30 8.10 -0.47
N LEU A 137 6.30 8.98 -0.43
CA LEU A 137 5.93 9.92 -1.50
C LEU A 137 6.59 11.28 -1.27
N MET A 138 6.76 11.66 -0.01
CA MET A 138 7.39 12.91 0.40
C MET A 138 8.18 12.73 1.69
N ILE A 139 9.40 13.25 1.71
CA ILE A 139 10.31 13.24 2.87
C ILE A 139 10.81 14.63 3.26
N SER A 140 10.31 15.68 2.60
CA SER A 140 10.72 17.06 2.77
C SER A 140 9.52 17.95 3.07
N GLU A 141 9.69 18.87 4.01
CA GLU A 141 8.65 19.83 4.37
C GLU A 141 8.30 20.78 3.22
N SER A 142 7.04 20.78 2.82
CA SER A 142 6.49 21.66 1.78
C SER A 142 5.14 22.23 2.22
N LYS A 143 4.78 23.39 1.67
CA LYS A 143 3.45 23.97 1.91
C LYS A 143 2.37 23.03 1.39
N SER A 144 1.30 22.89 2.15
CA SER A 144 0.15 22.06 1.80
C SER A 144 -0.52 22.47 0.49
N ASP A 145 -0.51 23.77 0.18
CA ASP A 145 -1.15 24.35 -1.00
C ASP A 145 -0.33 24.23 -2.29
N SER A 146 0.95 23.85 -2.18
CA SER A 146 1.83 23.75 -3.34
C SER A 146 1.39 22.63 -4.29
N LEU A 147 1.57 22.84 -5.60
CA LEU A 147 1.19 21.87 -6.63
C LEU A 147 1.81 20.49 -6.38
N LEU A 148 3.10 20.45 -5.98
CA LEU A 148 3.80 19.21 -5.66
C LEU A 148 3.18 18.47 -4.48
N THR A 149 2.80 19.20 -3.42
CA THR A 149 2.17 18.59 -2.24
C THR A 149 0.76 18.10 -2.53
N LYS A 150 -0.02 18.85 -3.33
CA LYS A 150 -1.34 18.41 -3.77
C LYS A 150 -1.28 17.15 -4.61
N SER A 151 -0.35 17.10 -5.57
CA SER A 151 -0.12 15.90 -6.38
C SER A 151 0.33 14.70 -5.53
N ALA A 152 1.23 14.90 -4.58
CA ALA A 152 1.63 13.84 -3.66
C ALA A 152 0.46 13.35 -2.78
N MET A 153 -0.45 14.23 -2.39
CA MET A 153 -1.67 13.89 -1.65
C MET A 153 -2.66 13.08 -2.47
N GLU A 154 -2.82 13.45 -3.74
CA GLU A 154 -3.66 12.70 -4.68
C GLU A 154 -3.10 11.30 -4.89
N ASP A 155 -1.79 11.18 -5.13
CA ASP A 155 -1.10 9.88 -5.20
C ASP A 155 -1.28 9.08 -3.91
N TYR A 156 -1.17 9.71 -2.75
CA TYR A 156 -1.38 9.07 -1.45
C TYR A 156 -2.79 8.51 -1.32
N ASN A 157 -3.82 9.30 -1.60
CA ASN A 157 -5.22 8.85 -1.50
C ASN A 157 -5.52 7.70 -2.47
N ASN A 158 -5.03 7.83 -3.70
CA ASN A 158 -5.16 6.82 -4.74
C ASN A 158 -4.48 5.50 -4.36
N ILE A 159 -3.27 5.57 -3.79
CA ILE A 159 -2.56 4.38 -3.29
C ILE A 159 -3.30 3.76 -2.12
N ALA A 160 -3.74 4.55 -1.14
CA ALA A 160 -4.48 4.04 0.01
C ALA A 160 -5.74 3.27 -0.42
N ALA A 161 -6.56 3.87 -1.29
CA ALA A 161 -7.75 3.23 -1.85
C ALA A 161 -7.41 1.92 -2.60
N LYS A 162 -6.31 1.91 -3.36
CA LYS A 162 -5.88 0.71 -4.07
C LYS A 162 -5.40 -0.40 -3.13
N LEU A 163 -4.66 -0.05 -2.07
CA LEU A 163 -4.22 -1.01 -1.05
C LEU A 163 -5.42 -1.57 -0.27
N ASP A 164 -6.40 -0.73 0.08
CA ASP A 164 -7.65 -1.16 0.73
C ASP A 164 -8.41 -2.16 -0.15
N GLN A 165 -8.49 -1.91 -1.46
CA GLN A 165 -9.10 -2.82 -2.42
C GLN A 165 -8.38 -4.18 -2.42
N ILE A 166 -7.05 -4.20 -2.50
CA ILE A 166 -6.25 -5.42 -2.53
C ILE A 166 -6.46 -6.24 -1.25
N ILE A 167 -6.34 -5.59 -0.09
CA ILE A 167 -6.51 -6.24 1.22
C ILE A 167 -7.93 -6.78 1.37
N SER A 168 -8.94 -6.03 0.94
CA SER A 168 -10.34 -6.47 0.99
C SER A 168 -10.56 -7.71 0.11
N SER A 169 -9.95 -7.75 -1.08
CA SER A 169 -10.01 -8.91 -1.98
C SER A 169 -9.27 -10.13 -1.43
N ASN A 170 -8.14 -9.96 -0.74
CA ASN A 170 -7.43 -11.06 -0.08
C ASN A 170 -8.21 -11.66 1.10
N THR A 171 -8.99 -10.82 1.79
CA THR A 171 -9.81 -11.26 2.92
C THR A 171 -11.11 -11.94 2.45
N GLN A 172 -11.48 -11.74 1.19
CA GLN A 172 -12.48 -12.56 0.52
C GLN A 172 -11.80 -13.82 -0.01
N GLU A 173 -11.57 -14.78 0.88
CA GLU A 173 -11.45 -16.15 0.41
C GLU A 173 -12.68 -16.49 -0.45
N PRO A 174 -12.53 -17.31 -1.51
CA PRO A 174 -13.68 -18.01 -2.04
C PRO A 174 -14.30 -18.75 -0.85
N THR A 175 -15.51 -18.38 -0.47
CA THR A 175 -16.30 -19.08 0.54
C THR A 175 -16.38 -20.56 0.19
N SER A 176 -15.45 -21.34 0.74
CA SER A 176 -15.57 -22.77 0.96
C SER A 176 -15.18 -23.15 2.40
N ASN A 177 -15.00 -22.15 3.28
CA ASN A 177 -14.75 -22.32 4.71
C ASN A 177 -15.52 -21.30 5.56
N GLY A 178 -16.74 -20.95 5.15
CA GLY A 178 -17.73 -20.63 6.19
C GLY A 178 -17.87 -21.91 7.00
N SER A 179 -17.61 -21.86 8.31
CA SER A 179 -17.86 -23.00 9.21
C SER A 179 -19.16 -23.68 8.77
N ASN A 180 -19.14 -24.99 8.50
CA ASN A 180 -20.32 -25.72 8.00
C ASN A 180 -21.57 -25.44 8.86
N ALA A 181 -21.39 -25.04 10.12
CA ALA A 181 -22.44 -24.59 11.02
C ALA A 181 -23.12 -23.26 10.61
N ASP A 182 -22.38 -22.28 10.07
CA ASP A 182 -22.94 -21.00 9.62
C ASP A 182 -23.72 -21.17 8.31
N GLU A 183 -23.28 -22.07 7.42
CA GLU A 183 -24.03 -22.44 6.23
C GLU A 183 -25.31 -23.20 6.59
N LEU A 184 -25.24 -24.14 7.53
CA LEU A 184 -26.41 -24.82 8.09
C LEU A 184 -27.44 -23.85 8.69
N ARG A 185 -27.00 -22.78 9.36
CA ARG A 185 -27.90 -21.74 9.89
C ARG A 185 -28.60 -20.96 8.77
N LYS A 186 -27.89 -20.63 7.68
CA LYS A 186 -28.48 -19.95 6.51
C LYS A 186 -29.51 -20.83 5.81
N PHE A 187 -29.18 -22.11 5.57
CA PHE A 187 -30.14 -23.07 5.00
C PHE A 187 -31.33 -23.30 5.92
N LYS A 188 -31.15 -23.29 7.25
CA LYS A 188 -32.26 -23.42 8.19
C LYS A 188 -33.19 -22.20 8.14
N ALA A 189 -32.65 -20.99 8.01
CA ALA A 189 -33.45 -19.79 7.83
C ALA A 189 -34.30 -19.86 6.53
N LEU A 190 -33.73 -20.33 5.42
CA LEU A 190 -34.48 -20.51 4.17
C LEU A 190 -35.61 -21.54 4.29
N LEU A 191 -35.41 -22.59 5.09
CA LEU A 191 -36.45 -23.59 5.38
C LEU A 191 -37.56 -22.98 6.25
N ASP A 192 -37.20 -22.20 7.26
CA ASP A 192 -38.15 -21.53 8.16
C ASP A 192 -38.97 -20.44 7.42
N ASP A 193 -38.34 -19.77 6.45
CA ASP A 193 -38.99 -18.82 5.54
C ASP A 193 -39.83 -19.52 4.44
N GLY A 194 -39.81 -20.86 4.38
CA GLY A 194 -40.55 -21.65 3.39
C GLY A 194 -40.02 -21.52 1.96
N ILE A 195 -38.79 -21.03 1.78
CA ILE A 195 -38.12 -20.86 0.48
C ILE A 195 -37.61 -22.20 -0.05
N ILE A 196 -37.18 -23.08 0.85
CA ILE A 196 -36.75 -24.45 0.51
C ILE A 196 -37.58 -25.48 1.29
N SER A 197 -37.65 -26.69 0.76
CA SER A 197 -38.29 -27.83 1.40
C SER A 197 -37.39 -28.52 2.43
N GLN A 198 -38.00 -29.29 3.33
CA GLN A 198 -37.27 -30.09 4.32
C GLN A 198 -36.29 -31.07 3.66
N ALA A 199 -36.64 -31.62 2.49
CA ALA A 199 -35.79 -32.55 1.74
C ALA A 199 -34.52 -31.86 1.20
N GLU A 200 -34.65 -30.65 0.63
CA GLU A 200 -33.52 -29.87 0.12
C GLU A 200 -32.58 -29.41 1.24
N PHE A 201 -33.14 -29.09 2.42
CA PHE A 201 -32.35 -28.80 3.61
C PHE A 201 -31.55 -30.02 4.09
N ASP A 202 -32.17 -31.20 4.14
CA ASP A 202 -31.53 -32.42 4.63
C ASP A 202 -30.43 -32.94 3.70
N GLU A 203 -30.57 -32.74 2.38
CA GLU A 203 -29.54 -33.06 1.39
C GLU A 203 -28.30 -32.15 1.58
N LYS A 204 -28.52 -30.84 1.70
CA LYS A 204 -27.44 -29.87 1.96
C LYS A 204 -26.78 -30.08 3.31
N LYS A 205 -27.55 -30.50 4.32
CA LYS A 205 -27.02 -30.83 5.65
C LYS A 205 -26.09 -32.04 5.63
N LYS A 206 -26.36 -33.06 4.83
CA LYS A 206 -25.47 -34.22 4.66
C LYS A 206 -24.19 -33.85 3.93
N GLU A 207 -24.31 -33.09 2.85
CA GLU A 207 -23.18 -32.57 2.07
C GLU A 207 -22.23 -31.73 2.96
N LEU A 208 -22.79 -30.84 3.77
CA LEU A 208 -22.03 -29.98 4.68
C LEU A 208 -21.47 -30.71 5.91
N LEU A 209 -22.01 -31.86 6.30
CA LEU A 209 -21.47 -32.65 7.42
C LEU A 209 -20.56 -33.80 6.96
N GLY A 210 -20.41 -34.01 5.65
CA GLY A 210 -19.61 -35.10 5.08
C GLY A 210 -20.17 -36.50 5.39
N LEU A 211 -21.49 -36.64 5.44
CA LEU A 211 -22.23 -37.85 5.85
C LEU A 211 -22.91 -38.58 4.69
#